data_AF-A0A159Z5L9-F1
#
_entry.id   AF-A0A159Z5L9-F1
#
_cell.length_a   1.000
_cell.length_b   1.000
_cell.length_c   1.000
_cell.angle_alpha   90.00
_cell.angle_beta   90.00
_cell.angle_gamma   90.00
#
_symmetry.space_group_name_H-M   'P 1'
#
loop_
_entity.id
_entity.type
_entity.pdbx_description
1 polymer ?
#
loop_
_entity_poly.entity_id
_entity_poly.type
_entity_poly.pdbx_seq_one_letter_code
_entity_poly.pdbx_strand_id
1 'polypeptide(L)'
;MPVGSSWGWATWSNRWVSYTGNNPLGAAPRRSRVFKDRFNVHGLRKFERMLGMEEAGRISSWYVHWHLTITRNGGMSLFPPVPMLRNSGFGGGTHSSRFSLPSLFGLGDKQLGRLDFAFPDHVELDFEFTQKVIDSPEWRLLRFNALMGKIKRLTKEVFARKS
;
A
#
# COMPACT_ATOMS: atom_id res chain seq x y z
N MET A 1 -10.88 -2.34 -4.96
CA MET A 1 -9.66 -1.79 -5.62
C MET A 1 -8.70 -2.95 -6.00
N PRO A 2 -7.81 -2.79 -7.00
CA PRO A 2 -6.89 -3.86 -7.44
C PRO A 2 -5.60 -3.92 -6.58
N VAL A 3 -5.72 -3.73 -5.28
CA VAL A 3 -4.60 -3.66 -4.34
C VAL A 3 -5.06 -4.13 -2.96
N GLY A 4 -4.19 -4.88 -2.26
CA GLY A 4 -4.42 -5.25 -0.88
C GLY A 4 -4.13 -4.12 0.12
N SER A 5 -4.19 -4.47 1.41
CA SER A 5 -3.65 -3.64 2.49
C SER A 5 -2.78 -4.52 3.38
N SER A 6 -1.61 -4.03 3.77
CA SER A 6 -0.73 -4.72 4.73
C SER A 6 -1.30 -4.72 6.15
N TRP A 7 -2.46 -4.10 6.39
CA TRP A 7 -3.16 -4.08 7.69
C TRP A 7 -4.49 -4.85 7.66
N GLY A 8 -4.93 -5.33 6.49
CA GLY A 8 -6.14 -6.13 6.31
C GLY A 8 -5.85 -7.50 5.71
N TRP A 9 -4.63 -8.00 5.92
CA TRP A 9 -4.10 -9.17 5.21
C TRP A 9 -4.52 -10.51 5.81
N ALA A 10 -4.79 -10.55 7.12
CA ALA A 10 -5.17 -11.77 7.83
C ALA A 10 -6.66 -12.15 7.66
N THR A 11 -7.45 -11.34 6.94
CA THR A 11 -8.90 -11.48 6.91
C THR A 11 -9.39 -12.66 6.05
N TRP A 12 -8.53 -13.27 5.22
CA TRP A 12 -8.95 -14.30 4.25
C TRP A 12 -7.97 -15.47 4.20
N SER A 13 -8.03 -16.37 5.18
CA SER A 13 -7.12 -17.52 5.30
C SER A 13 -7.05 -18.38 4.03
N ASN A 14 -8.17 -18.59 3.34
CA ASN A 14 -8.21 -19.32 2.07
C ASN A 14 -7.43 -18.63 0.94
N ARG A 15 -7.18 -17.32 1.01
CA ARG A 15 -6.39 -16.58 0.01
C ARG A 15 -4.89 -16.69 0.26
N TRP A 16 -4.47 -17.10 1.46
CA TRP A 16 -3.07 -17.34 1.80
C TRP A 16 -2.50 -18.58 1.12
N VAL A 17 -3.35 -19.51 0.68
CA VAL A 17 -2.92 -20.75 0.00
C VAL A 17 -2.09 -20.45 -1.26
N SER A 18 -2.35 -19.32 -1.95
CA SER A 18 -1.60 -18.91 -3.14
C SER A 18 -0.31 -18.13 -2.82
N TYR A 19 -0.04 -17.82 -1.56
CA TYR A 19 1.12 -17.03 -1.15
C TYR A 19 2.28 -17.91 -0.68
N THR A 20 3.45 -17.70 -1.27
CA THR A 20 4.65 -18.55 -1.05
C THR A 20 5.78 -17.83 -0.31
N GLY A 21 5.57 -16.59 0.15
CA GLY A 21 6.59 -15.83 0.89
C GLY A 21 7.61 -15.09 0.02
N ASN A 22 8.05 -15.70 -1.08
CA ASN A 22 9.02 -15.12 -2.01
C ASN A 22 8.65 -15.45 -3.45
N ASN A 23 7.75 -14.65 -4.01
CA ASN A 23 7.30 -14.82 -5.39
C ASN A 23 8.28 -14.18 -6.37
N PRO A 24 9.03 -14.95 -7.20
CA PRO A 24 9.92 -14.38 -8.21
C PRO A 24 9.09 -13.76 -9.33
N LEU A 25 9.45 -12.57 -9.82
CA LEU A 25 8.82 -11.95 -10.99
C LEU A 25 9.67 -12.12 -12.26
N GLY A 26 9.20 -12.95 -13.18
CA GLY A 26 9.86 -13.22 -14.46
C GLY A 26 9.90 -12.01 -15.41
N ALA A 27 10.68 -12.13 -16.49
CA ALA A 27 10.94 -11.02 -17.42
C ALA A 27 9.70 -10.56 -18.22
N ALA A 28 8.81 -11.47 -18.61
CA ALA A 28 7.64 -11.13 -19.42
C ALA A 28 6.66 -10.16 -18.70
N PRO A 29 6.23 -10.40 -17.44
CA PRO A 29 5.45 -9.42 -16.68
C PRO A 29 6.10 -8.04 -16.52
N ARG A 30 7.43 -7.97 -16.38
CA ARG A 30 8.17 -6.70 -16.27
C ARG A 30 8.13 -5.89 -17.57
N ARG A 31 8.02 -6.56 -18.72
CA ARG A 31 7.87 -5.92 -20.03
C ARG A 31 6.42 -5.56 -20.35
N SER A 32 5.46 -6.26 -19.76
CA SER A 32 4.02 -6.01 -19.99
C SER A 32 3.56 -4.69 -19.36
N ARG A 33 3.06 -3.77 -20.20
CA ARG A 33 2.45 -2.52 -19.75
C ARG A 33 1.20 -2.78 -18.90
N VAL A 34 0.34 -3.69 -19.36
CA VAL A 34 -0.91 -4.06 -18.65
C VAL A 34 -0.60 -4.59 -17.25
N PHE A 35 0.41 -5.47 -17.13
CA PHE A 35 0.82 -5.99 -15.83
C PHE A 35 1.36 -4.87 -14.93
N LYS A 36 2.25 -4.02 -15.45
CA LYS A 36 2.82 -2.91 -14.68
C LYS A 36 1.77 -1.91 -14.22
N ASP A 37 0.81 -1.59 -15.07
CA ASP A 37 -0.28 -0.68 -14.72
C ASP A 37 -1.10 -1.27 -13.59
N ARG A 38 -1.48 -2.55 -13.66
CA ARG A 38 -2.19 -3.22 -12.55
C ARG A 38 -1.33 -3.31 -11.29
N PHE A 39 -0.08 -3.77 -11.41
CA PHE A 39 0.82 -3.98 -10.28
C PHE A 39 1.12 -2.66 -9.54
N ASN A 40 1.30 -1.56 -10.27
CA ASN A 40 1.51 -0.23 -9.70
C ASN A 40 0.19 0.52 -9.39
N VAL A 41 -0.97 -0.14 -9.50
CA VAL A 41 -2.28 0.44 -9.21
C VAL A 41 -2.50 1.71 -10.03
N HIS A 42 -2.29 1.62 -11.35
CA HIS A 42 -2.36 2.72 -12.31
C HIS A 42 -1.51 3.95 -11.91
N GLY A 43 -0.33 3.72 -11.32
CA GLY A 43 0.61 4.76 -10.91
C GLY A 43 0.35 5.35 -9.51
N LEU A 44 -0.71 4.91 -8.82
CA LEU A 44 -1.01 5.32 -7.45
C LEU A 44 0.04 4.79 -6.47
N ARG A 45 0.63 3.62 -6.76
CA ARG A 45 1.66 2.98 -5.94
C ARG A 45 2.88 2.66 -6.79
N LYS A 46 4.02 2.39 -6.14
CA LYS A 46 5.30 2.08 -6.80
C LYS A 46 5.78 0.68 -6.42
N PHE A 47 4.93 -0.32 -6.60
CA PHE A 47 5.21 -1.69 -6.20
C PHE A 47 6.34 -2.33 -7.02
N GLU A 48 6.50 -1.99 -8.30
CA GLU A 48 7.64 -2.44 -9.09
C GLU A 48 8.98 -1.97 -8.48
N ARG A 49 9.05 -0.70 -8.09
CA ARG A 49 10.21 -0.17 -7.37
C ARG A 49 10.40 -0.85 -6.03
N MET A 50 9.31 -1.09 -5.28
CA MET A 50 9.37 -1.76 -3.99
C MET A 50 9.92 -3.19 -4.14
N LEU A 51 9.45 -3.93 -5.13
CA LEU A 51 9.90 -5.29 -5.42
C LEU A 51 11.38 -5.29 -5.78
N GLY A 52 11.83 -4.38 -6.65
CA GLY A 52 13.25 -4.28 -6.97
C GLY A 52 14.14 -3.92 -5.78
N MET A 53 13.65 -3.17 -4.79
CA MET A 53 14.39 -2.90 -3.55
C MET A 53 14.43 -4.13 -2.63
N GLU A 54 13.34 -4.89 -2.55
CA GLU A 54 13.27 -6.16 -1.82
C GLU A 54 14.23 -7.21 -2.42
N GLU A 55 14.17 -7.40 -3.74
CA GLU A 55 15.03 -8.30 -4.51
C GLU A 55 16.52 -7.94 -4.36
N ALA A 56 16.83 -6.66 -4.18
CA ALA A 56 18.18 -6.16 -3.91
C ALA A 56 18.58 -6.19 -2.41
N GLY A 57 17.74 -6.73 -1.53
CA GLY A 57 17.99 -6.79 -0.07
C GLY A 57 18.01 -5.44 0.64
N ARG A 58 17.50 -4.37 0.00
CA ARG A 58 17.50 -3.00 0.55
C ARG A 58 16.35 -2.74 1.51
N ILE A 59 15.30 -3.54 1.42
CA ILE A 59 14.16 -3.56 2.34
C ILE A 59 13.80 -5.02 2.63
N SER A 60 13.02 -5.22 3.70
CA SER A 60 12.35 -6.48 3.99
C SER A 60 10.86 -6.24 4.18
N SER A 61 10.07 -6.69 3.22
CA SER A 61 8.65 -6.40 3.12
C SER A 61 7.90 -7.51 2.39
N TRP A 62 7.44 -8.48 3.16
CA TRP A 62 6.52 -9.54 2.71
C TRP A 62 5.32 -9.01 1.90
N TYR A 63 4.88 -7.78 2.20
CA TYR A 63 3.72 -7.16 1.57
C TYR A 63 3.87 -6.99 0.04
N VAL A 64 5.09 -6.76 -0.48
CA VAL A 64 5.26 -6.64 -1.94
C VAL A 64 5.01 -7.97 -2.65
N HIS A 65 5.40 -9.09 -2.04
CA HIS A 65 5.12 -10.43 -2.56
C HIS A 65 3.65 -10.81 -2.41
N TRP A 66 2.99 -10.34 -1.35
CA TRP A 66 1.55 -10.50 -1.20
C TRP A 66 0.78 -9.76 -2.29
N HIS A 67 1.11 -8.49 -2.53
CA HIS A 67 0.50 -7.71 -3.62
C HIS A 67 0.80 -8.31 -5.00
N LEU A 68 1.99 -8.89 -5.19
CA LEU A 68 2.32 -9.63 -6.41
C LEU A 68 1.42 -10.85 -6.60
N THR A 69 1.12 -11.58 -5.51
CA THR A 69 0.19 -12.71 -5.51
C THR A 69 -1.22 -12.28 -5.93
N ILE A 70 -1.72 -11.18 -5.34
CA ILE A 70 -3.03 -10.60 -5.71
C ILE A 70 -3.04 -10.24 -7.20
N THR A 71 -2.01 -9.54 -7.67
CA THR A 71 -1.94 -9.06 -9.05
C THR A 71 -1.93 -10.22 -10.07
N ARG A 72 -1.16 -11.27 -9.80
CA ARG A 72 -1.07 -12.46 -10.68
C ARG A 72 -2.37 -13.23 -10.79
N ASN A 73 -3.10 -13.34 -9.69
CA ASN A 73 -4.35 -14.08 -9.65
C ASN A 73 -5.56 -13.24 -10.06
N GLY A 74 -5.35 -12.04 -10.62
CA GLY A 74 -6.45 -11.15 -10.96
C GLY A 74 -7.27 -10.71 -9.74
N GLY A 75 -6.70 -10.81 -8.54
CA GLY A 75 -7.36 -10.54 -7.28
C GLY A 75 -7.75 -9.08 -7.10
N MET A 76 -8.77 -8.87 -6.28
CA MET A 76 -9.27 -7.58 -5.84
C MET A 76 -9.42 -7.59 -4.32
N SER A 77 -9.43 -6.41 -3.72
CA SER A 77 -9.70 -6.26 -2.29
C SER A 77 -10.87 -5.32 -2.07
N LEU A 78 -11.72 -5.74 -1.13
CA LEU A 78 -12.83 -4.97 -0.61
C LEU A 78 -12.31 -4.01 0.46
N PHE A 79 -12.70 -2.75 0.33
CA PHE A 79 -12.40 -1.71 1.31
C PHE A 79 -13.74 -1.20 1.82
N PRO A 80 -13.96 -1.18 3.15
CA PRO A 80 -15.16 -0.56 3.68
C PRO A 80 -15.11 0.96 3.40
N PRO A 81 -16.28 1.60 3.16
CA PRO A 81 -16.34 3.04 2.88
C PRO A 81 -15.94 3.88 4.10
N VAL A 82 -16.06 3.31 5.29
CA VAL A 82 -15.65 3.88 6.57
C VAL A 82 -14.61 2.99 7.25
N PRO A 83 -13.67 3.56 8.03
CA PRO A 83 -12.70 2.75 8.77
C PRO A 83 -13.41 1.83 9.77
N MET A 84 -13.07 0.55 9.77
CA MET A 84 -13.62 -0.44 10.71
C MET A 84 -12.70 -0.71 11.91
N LEU A 85 -11.44 -0.25 11.83
CA LEU A 85 -10.44 -0.41 12.87
C LEU A 85 -9.54 0.82 12.91
N ARG A 86 -8.94 1.07 14.07
CA ARG A 86 -7.96 2.14 14.30
C ARG A 86 -6.57 1.53 14.46
N ASN A 87 -5.56 2.08 13.77
CA ASN A 87 -4.18 1.70 14.04
C ASN A 87 -3.60 2.57 15.17
N SER A 88 -3.32 1.95 16.32
CA SER A 88 -2.69 2.56 17.49
C SER A 88 -1.19 2.82 17.35
N GLY A 89 -0.56 2.36 16.26
CA GLY A 89 0.86 2.51 15.99
C GLY A 89 1.27 3.89 15.47
N PHE A 90 0.34 4.77 15.11
CA PHE A 90 0.65 6.17 14.77
C PHE A 90 1.03 6.94 16.04
N GLY A 91 2.32 7.25 16.20
CA GLY A 91 2.85 8.11 17.26
C GLY A 91 3.64 7.39 18.36
N GLY A 92 3.55 6.06 18.43
CA GLY A 92 4.28 5.24 19.41
C GLY A 92 4.92 3.95 18.86
N GLY A 93 4.67 3.57 17.59
CA GLY A 93 5.29 2.40 16.99
C GLY A 93 6.75 2.65 16.56
N THR A 94 7.55 1.58 16.50
CA THR A 94 8.99 1.60 16.15
C THR A 94 9.31 2.28 14.81
N HIS A 95 8.36 2.29 13.87
CA HIS A 95 8.48 2.93 12.56
C HIS A 95 7.62 4.20 12.41
N SER A 96 7.07 4.70 13.51
CA SER A 96 6.29 5.92 13.55
C SER A 96 7.04 7.00 14.33
N SER A 97 6.74 8.26 14.02
CA SER A 97 7.14 9.38 14.87
C SER A 97 5.89 10.13 15.28
N ARG A 98 5.84 10.57 16.53
CA ARG A 98 4.82 11.47 17.06
C ARG A 98 4.68 12.75 16.22
N PHE A 99 5.76 13.16 15.55
CA PHE A 99 5.81 14.31 14.67
C PHE A 99 5.67 13.95 13.19
N SER A 100 5.22 12.74 12.86
CA SER A 100 4.91 12.39 11.48
C SER A 100 3.69 13.19 11.01
N LEU A 101 3.70 13.63 9.76
CA LEU A 101 2.59 14.39 9.17
C LEU A 101 1.23 13.69 9.35
N PRO A 102 1.08 12.36 9.14
CA PRO A 102 -0.20 11.69 9.40
C PRO A 102 -0.68 11.82 10.84
N SER A 103 0.23 11.83 11.82
CA SER A 103 -0.11 12.01 13.24
C SER A 103 -0.51 13.44 13.55
N LEU A 104 0.16 14.44 12.97
CA LEU A 104 -0.13 15.86 13.22
C LEU A 104 -1.46 16.32 12.62
N PHE A 105 -1.89 15.69 11.53
CA PHE A 105 -3.15 16.00 10.84
C PHE A 105 -4.28 15.01 11.17
N GLY A 106 -4.13 14.21 12.23
CA GLY A 106 -5.22 13.37 12.75
C GLY A 106 -5.71 12.28 11.79
N LEU A 107 -4.86 11.76 10.89
CA LEU A 107 -5.30 10.71 9.94
C LEU A 107 -5.80 9.43 10.63
N GLY A 108 -5.39 9.20 11.88
CA GLY A 108 -5.82 8.07 12.70
C GLY A 108 -7.12 8.31 13.49
N ASP A 109 -7.69 9.51 13.44
CA ASP A 109 -8.77 9.96 14.33
C ASP A 109 -10.09 10.03 13.57
N LYS A 110 -10.48 8.91 12.96
CA LYS A 110 -11.74 8.79 12.23
C LYS A 110 -12.77 8.03 13.06
N GLN A 111 -14.04 8.41 12.91
CA GLN A 111 -15.15 7.65 13.46
C GLN A 111 -15.17 6.25 12.83
N LEU A 112 -15.23 5.23 13.67
CA LEU A 112 -15.30 3.85 13.21
C LEU A 112 -16.72 3.52 12.75
N GLY A 113 -16.80 2.75 11.66
CA GLY A 113 -18.03 2.12 11.22
C GLY A 113 -18.46 0.98 12.13
N ARG A 114 -19.62 0.41 11.83
CA ARG A 114 -20.17 -0.77 12.48
C ARG A 114 -20.07 -1.96 11.54
N LEU A 115 -20.08 -3.17 12.09
CA LEU A 115 -20.08 -4.43 11.34
C LEU A 115 -21.51 -4.81 10.92
N ASP A 116 -22.24 -3.86 10.35
CA ASP A 116 -23.64 -3.97 9.93
C ASP A 116 -23.80 -3.75 8.43
N PHE A 117 -22.99 -4.46 7.64
CA PHE A 117 -23.01 -4.39 6.18
C PHE A 117 -23.21 -5.76 5.56
N ALA A 118 -23.84 -5.77 4.39
CA ALA A 118 -23.87 -6.93 3.50
C ALA A 118 -22.69 -6.88 2.53
N PHE A 119 -22.14 -8.04 2.21
CA PHE A 119 -21.18 -8.13 1.10
C PHE A 119 -21.94 -8.03 -0.23
N PRO A 120 -21.36 -7.39 -1.24
CA PRO A 120 -21.98 -7.33 -2.55
C PRO A 120 -21.93 -8.71 -3.22
N ASP A 121 -22.99 -9.08 -3.94
CA ASP A 121 -23.05 -10.32 -4.72
C ASP A 121 -22.05 -10.31 -5.88
N HIS A 122 -21.71 -9.12 -6.38
CA HIS A 122 -20.77 -8.90 -7.47
C HIS A 122 -19.68 -7.92 -7.04
N VAL A 123 -18.42 -8.27 -7.32
CA VAL A 123 -17.26 -7.42 -7.00
C VAL A 123 -16.73 -6.80 -8.28
N GLU A 124 -16.80 -5.48 -8.35
CA GLU A 124 -16.25 -4.70 -9.46
C GLU A 124 -15.24 -3.66 -8.97
N LEU A 125 -14.48 -3.09 -9.91
CA LEU A 125 -13.60 -1.98 -9.62
C LEU A 125 -14.41 -0.70 -9.48
N ASP A 126 -14.50 -0.21 -8.26
CA ASP A 126 -15.10 1.08 -7.97
C ASP A 126 -14.13 2.23 -8.33
N PHE A 127 -14.28 2.73 -9.56
CA PHE A 127 -13.51 3.87 -10.06
C PHE A 127 -13.89 5.18 -9.38
N GLU A 128 -15.16 5.35 -9.01
CA GLU A 128 -15.65 6.57 -8.34
C GLU A 128 -15.03 6.69 -6.95
N PHE A 129 -15.04 5.62 -6.15
CA PHE A 129 -14.38 5.58 -4.87
C PHE A 129 -12.87 5.77 -5.00
N THR A 130 -12.26 5.15 -6.01
CA THR A 130 -10.82 5.33 -6.27
C THR A 130 -10.49 6.81 -6.55
N GLN A 131 -11.33 7.49 -7.34
CA GLN A 131 -11.17 8.92 -7.63
C GLN A 131 -11.37 9.78 -6.37
N LYS A 132 -12.40 9.50 -5.56
CA LYS A 132 -12.61 10.17 -4.25
C LYS A 132 -11.40 10.05 -3.34
N VAL A 133 -10.75 8.88 -3.31
CA VAL A 133 -9.50 8.69 -2.56
C VAL A 133 -8.39 9.58 -3.12
N ILE A 134 -8.21 9.63 -4.44
CA ILE A 134 -7.17 10.46 -5.08
C ILE A 134 -7.37 11.95 -4.81
N ASP A 135 -8.63 12.40 -4.80
CA ASP A 135 -8.95 13.82 -4.62
C ASP A 135 -8.96 14.25 -3.14
N SER A 136 -8.93 13.28 -2.22
CA SER A 136 -8.97 13.55 -0.78
C SER A 136 -7.76 14.37 -0.28
N PRO A 137 -7.96 15.24 0.72
CA PRO A 137 -6.87 15.93 1.42
C PRO A 137 -5.82 14.97 1.99
N GLU A 138 -6.26 13.82 2.49
CA GLU A 138 -5.41 12.78 3.06
C GLU A 138 -4.46 12.20 2.01
N TRP A 139 -4.94 11.97 0.80
CA TRP A 139 -4.09 11.52 -0.29
C TRP A 139 -3.01 12.56 -0.61
N ARG A 140 -3.38 13.84 -0.74
CA ARG A 140 -2.42 14.93 -0.97
C ARG A 140 -1.35 14.98 0.12
N LEU A 141 -1.77 14.86 1.39
CA LEU A 141 -0.86 14.84 2.52
C LEU A 141 0.09 13.63 2.49
N LEU A 142 -0.41 12.42 2.19
CA LEU A 142 0.42 11.22 2.08
C LEU A 142 1.42 11.34 0.93
N ARG A 143 1.03 11.93 -0.20
CA ARG A 143 1.92 12.20 -1.33
C ARG A 143 3.00 13.22 -0.98
N PHE A 144 2.64 14.29 -0.28
CA PHE A 144 3.60 15.27 0.22
C PHE A 144 4.58 14.64 1.22
N ASN A 145 4.09 13.85 2.18
CA ASN A 145 4.92 13.12 3.13
C ASN A 145 5.91 12.16 2.42
N ALA A 146 5.46 11.45 1.38
CA ALA A 146 6.33 10.58 0.59
C ALA A 146 7.41 11.36 -0.18
N LEU A 147 7.09 12.55 -0.69
CA LEU A 147 8.06 13.45 -1.33
C LEU A 147 9.12 13.92 -0.33
N MET A 148 8.69 14.41 0.85
CA MET A 148 9.59 14.83 1.92
C MET A 148 10.53 13.69 2.35
N GLY A 149 10.00 12.48 2.49
CA GLY A 149 10.81 11.29 2.77
C GLY A 149 11.82 10.96 1.67
N LYS A 150 11.50 11.22 0.39
CA LYS A 150 12.46 11.08 -0.72
C LYS A 150 13.57 12.13 -0.63
N ILE A 151 13.22 13.39 -0.40
CA ILE A 151 14.20 14.49 -0.27
C ILE A 151 15.17 14.18 0.87
N LYS A 152 14.66 13.82 2.06
CA LYS A 152 15.47 13.47 3.23
C LYS A 152 16.49 12.36 2.98
N ARG A 153 16.12 11.33 2.19
CA ARG A 153 17.04 10.25 1.82
C ARG A 153 18.15 10.72 0.89
N LEU A 154 17.81 11.54 -0.11
CA LEU A 154 18.78 12.09 -1.05
C LEU A 154 19.81 12.99 -0.34
N THR A 155 19.38 13.87 0.57
CA THR A 155 20.32 14.68 1.35
C THR A 155 21.24 13.81 2.20
N LYS A 156 20.70 12.79 2.90
CA LYS A 156 21.53 11.87 3.70
C LYS A 156 22.58 11.14 2.85
N GLU A 157 22.23 10.68 1.66
CA GLU A 157 23.17 10.02 0.73
C GLU A 157 24.25 10.99 0.22
N VAL A 158 23.91 12.25 -0.06
CA VAL A 158 24.89 13.27 -0.49
C VAL A 158 25.88 13.61 0.62
N PHE A 159 25.41 13.78 1.86
CA PHE A 159 26.29 14.08 2.99
C PHE A 159 27.17 12.88 3.38
N ALA A 160 26.64 11.66 3.33
CA ALA A 160 27.42 10.45 3.63
C ALA A 160 28.52 10.13 2.59
N ARG A 161 28.45 10.70 1.38
CA ARG A 161 29.51 10.59 0.35
C ARG A 161 30.58 11.68 0.46
N LYS A 162 30.34 12.71 1.27
CA LYS A 162 31.27 13.83 1.49
C LYS A 162 32.08 13.68 2.79
N SER A 163 31.75 12.69 3.62
CA SER A 163 32.46 12.26 4.84
C SER A 163 33.30 11.02 4.54
#